data_AF-A0A3N7GXB9-F1
#
_entry.id   AF-A0A3N7GXB9-F1
#
_cell.length_a   1.000
_cell.length_b   1.000
_cell.length_c   1.000
_cell.angle_alpha   90.00
_cell.angle_beta   90.00
_cell.angle_gamma   90.00
#
_symmetry.space_group_name_H-M   'P 1'
#
loop_
_entity.id
_entity.type
_entity.pdbx_description
1 polymer ?
#
loop_
_entity_poly.entity_id
_entity_poly.type
_entity_poly.pdbx_seq_one_letter_code
_entity_poly.pdbx_strand_id
1 'polypeptide(L)'
;MPPLTEKFINAVERLDCQAIEQLLDPHRLYCGVSKEVFMQSLRKIFEKIRNDAKIPDALTAIKAKCNHSGLHSNPVIFVDSLKFGNMSLNIEIDENGTLLLELCEDAHHGEACIYNFNQLTFYPDDKPNFMWSAAHFKRRDAIKYAVNDFDEEYETEGILYPEFLIEWVRRAAPLQEYDSKNFTFYRYQEEICEIYNTVYPFFQLAAWSNDAERIQQEIKSIDAADDMAVLNFLLKTENNYPYIEYPVLQNWDLEKGFVTFQGFRFFITPLITARESYLLLQEHTMNLYEKGIISESLHPDRMCSAITQLLK
;
A
#
# COMPACT_ATOMS: atom_id res chain seq x y z
N MET A 1 -40.28 -1.30 1.32
CA MET A 1 -39.14 -0.36 1.31
C MET A 1 -39.68 0.94 0.70
N PRO A 2 -39.41 2.12 1.27
CA PRO A 2 -39.94 3.38 0.74
C PRO A 2 -39.52 3.62 -0.73
N PRO A 3 -40.35 4.29 -1.56
CA PRO A 3 -40.04 4.53 -2.97
C PRO A 3 -38.72 5.27 -3.20
N LEU A 4 -38.32 6.15 -2.28
CA LEU A 4 -37.06 6.90 -2.37
C LEU A 4 -35.84 6.02 -2.10
N THR A 5 -35.93 5.12 -1.12
CA THR A 5 -34.92 4.10 -0.81
C THR A 5 -34.67 3.18 -2.01
N GLU A 6 -35.75 2.72 -2.66
CA GLU A 6 -35.66 1.87 -3.86
C GLU A 6 -35.03 2.61 -5.05
N LYS A 7 -35.38 3.89 -5.27
CA LYS A 7 -34.72 4.73 -6.28
C LYS A 7 -33.23 4.88 -6.02
N PHE A 8 -32.82 5.10 -4.77
CA PHE A 8 -31.41 5.21 -4.40
C PHE A 8 -30.66 3.91 -4.65
N ILE A 9 -31.21 2.77 -4.21
CA ILE A 9 -30.63 1.44 -4.45
C ILE A 9 -30.45 1.19 -5.95
N ASN A 10 -31.49 1.40 -6.75
CA ASN A 10 -31.43 1.21 -8.20
C ASN A 10 -30.38 2.10 -8.87
N ALA A 11 -30.17 3.31 -8.36
CA ALA A 11 -29.15 4.21 -8.88
C ALA A 11 -27.73 3.72 -8.52
N VAL A 12 -27.53 3.21 -7.30
CA VAL A 12 -26.25 2.59 -6.91
C VAL A 12 -25.97 1.31 -7.71
N GLU A 13 -26.97 0.44 -7.91
CA GLU A 13 -26.82 -0.77 -8.73
C GLU A 13 -26.39 -0.47 -10.17
N ARG A 14 -26.77 0.69 -10.71
CA ARG A 14 -26.40 1.16 -12.06
C ARG A 14 -25.17 2.07 -12.08
N LEU A 15 -24.53 2.26 -10.93
CA LEU A 15 -23.40 3.18 -10.77
C LEU A 15 -23.74 4.62 -11.20
N ASP A 16 -25.00 5.06 -11.06
CA ASP A 16 -25.51 6.33 -11.59
C ASP A 16 -25.35 7.47 -10.56
N CYS A 17 -24.16 8.08 -10.55
CA CYS A 17 -23.89 9.21 -9.66
C CYS A 17 -24.82 10.40 -9.88
N GLN A 18 -25.29 10.64 -11.11
CA GLN A 18 -26.15 11.79 -11.40
C GLN A 18 -27.54 11.59 -10.78
N ALA A 19 -28.11 10.40 -10.93
CA ALA A 19 -29.37 10.06 -10.28
C ALA A 19 -29.24 10.14 -8.76
N ILE A 20 -28.17 9.58 -8.18
CA ILE A 20 -27.94 9.65 -6.72
C ILE A 20 -27.85 11.10 -6.26
N GLU A 21 -27.08 11.94 -6.95
CA GLU A 21 -26.91 13.35 -6.60
C GLU A 21 -28.24 14.12 -6.58
N GLN A 22 -29.20 13.76 -7.44
CA GLN A 22 -30.54 14.37 -7.46
C GLN A 22 -31.43 13.90 -6.30
N LEU A 23 -31.17 12.73 -5.71
CA LEU A 23 -31.93 12.20 -4.59
C LEU A 23 -31.45 12.75 -3.23
N LEU A 24 -30.23 13.26 -3.16
CA LEU A 24 -29.63 13.76 -1.93
C LEU A 24 -29.93 15.26 -1.70
N ASP A 25 -30.37 15.59 -0.49
CA ASP A 25 -30.53 16.95 0.01
C ASP A 25 -29.17 17.65 0.18
N PRO A 26 -28.96 18.85 -0.40
CA PRO A 26 -27.70 19.58 -0.31
C PRO A 26 -27.31 20.04 1.10
N HIS A 27 -28.26 20.17 2.03
CA HIS A 27 -28.02 20.68 3.38
C HIS A 27 -27.85 19.58 4.42
N ARG A 28 -27.95 18.31 4.01
CA ARG A 28 -27.82 17.16 4.91
C ARG A 28 -26.41 16.57 4.87
N LEU A 29 -26.03 15.94 5.99
CA LEU A 29 -24.85 15.10 6.07
C LEU A 29 -25.18 13.64 5.75
N TYR A 30 -24.29 12.99 5.01
CA TYR A 30 -24.38 11.59 4.64
C TYR A 30 -23.14 10.89 5.20
N CYS A 31 -23.35 9.87 6.05
CA CYS A 31 -22.26 9.21 6.77
C CYS A 31 -21.35 10.19 7.55
N GLY A 32 -21.92 11.28 8.05
CA GLY A 32 -21.21 12.30 8.83
C GLY A 32 -20.43 13.35 8.04
N VAL A 33 -20.48 13.32 6.70
CA VAL A 33 -19.81 14.31 5.81
C VAL A 33 -20.82 15.05 4.93
N SER A 34 -20.38 16.13 4.28
CA SER A 34 -21.26 16.88 3.35
C SER A 34 -21.64 16.04 2.13
N LYS A 35 -22.74 16.42 1.45
CA LYS A 35 -23.15 15.81 0.17
C LYS A 35 -22.01 15.78 -0.86
N GLU A 36 -21.26 16.87 -0.97
CA GLU A 36 -20.17 16.98 -1.94
C GLU A 36 -19.07 15.94 -1.67
N VAL A 37 -18.61 15.84 -0.42
CA VAL A 37 -17.60 14.87 -0.01
C VAL A 37 -18.10 13.43 -0.21
N PHE A 38 -19.35 13.15 0.17
CA PHE A 38 -19.98 11.85 -0.04
C PHE A 38 -20.00 11.47 -1.53
N MET A 39 -20.44 12.38 -2.39
CA MET A 39 -20.51 12.15 -3.83
C MET A 39 -19.12 11.98 -4.47
N GLN A 40 -18.10 12.70 -4.00
CA GLN A 40 -16.72 12.52 -4.46
C GLN A 40 -16.20 11.11 -4.14
N SER A 41 -16.36 10.63 -2.90
CA SER A 41 -15.95 9.27 -2.52
C SER A 41 -16.73 8.20 -3.31
N LEU A 42 -18.03 8.42 -3.54
CA LEU A 42 -18.86 7.50 -4.32
C LEU A 42 -18.42 7.41 -5.79
N ARG A 43 -18.11 8.55 -6.41
CA ARG A 43 -17.59 8.62 -7.79
C ARG A 43 -16.28 7.84 -7.93
N LYS A 44 -15.32 8.02 -7.00
CA LYS A 44 -14.05 7.26 -6.98
C LYS A 44 -14.30 5.75 -6.96
N ILE A 45 -15.22 5.27 -6.12
CA ILE A 45 -15.57 3.85 -6.04
C ILE A 45 -16.19 3.36 -7.36
N PHE A 46 -17.12 4.11 -7.94
CA PHE A 46 -17.77 3.72 -9.20
C PHE A 46 -16.80 3.72 -10.37
N GLU A 47 -15.87 4.67 -10.43
CA GLU A 47 -14.78 4.67 -11.42
C GLU A 47 -13.87 3.46 -11.26
N LYS A 48 -13.49 3.10 -10.03
CA LYS A 48 -12.69 1.90 -9.76
C LYS A 48 -13.40 0.63 -10.22
N ILE A 49 -14.70 0.51 -9.95
CA ILE A 49 -15.52 -0.62 -10.38
C ILE A 49 -15.59 -0.70 -11.91
N ARG A 50 -15.84 0.42 -12.60
CA ARG A 50 -15.91 0.48 -14.07
C ARG A 50 -14.58 0.16 -14.76
N ASN A 51 -13.47 0.53 -14.14
CA ASN A 51 -12.14 0.30 -14.69
C ASN A 51 -11.63 -1.13 -14.44
N ASP A 52 -12.29 -1.91 -13.58
CA ASP A 52 -11.96 -3.32 -13.38
C ASP A 52 -12.65 -4.18 -14.44
N ALA A 53 -11.89 -4.63 -15.44
CA ALA A 53 -12.37 -5.47 -16.53
C ALA A 53 -13.05 -6.79 -16.08
N LYS A 54 -12.90 -7.19 -14.81
CA LYS A 54 -13.53 -8.40 -14.24
C LYS A 54 -14.90 -8.12 -13.62
N ILE A 55 -15.26 -6.87 -13.40
CA ILE A 55 -16.51 -6.47 -12.77
C ILE A 55 -17.43 -5.86 -13.83
N PRO A 56 -18.61 -6.45 -14.12
CA PRO A 56 -19.57 -5.83 -15.03
C PRO A 56 -20.07 -4.50 -14.46
N ASP A 57 -20.58 -3.63 -15.34
CA ASP A 57 -21.02 -2.25 -15.09
C ASP A 57 -22.17 -2.07 -14.06
N ALA A 58 -22.52 -3.10 -13.30
CA ALA A 58 -23.62 -3.09 -12.36
C ALA A 58 -23.31 -3.85 -11.07
N LEU A 59 -23.85 -3.34 -9.97
CA LEU A 59 -23.88 -3.98 -8.67
C LEU A 59 -25.25 -4.62 -8.43
N THR A 60 -25.30 -5.59 -7.53
CA THR A 60 -26.54 -6.18 -7.01
C THR A 60 -26.69 -5.84 -5.54
N ALA A 61 -27.85 -5.32 -5.15
CA ALA A 61 -28.20 -5.04 -3.77
C ALA A 61 -28.70 -6.30 -3.06
N ILE A 62 -28.11 -6.60 -1.91
CA ILE A 62 -28.47 -7.73 -1.05
C ILE A 62 -28.80 -7.21 0.34
N LYS A 63 -29.95 -7.62 0.89
CA LYS A 63 -30.29 -7.32 2.27
C LYS A 63 -29.38 -8.08 3.22
N ALA A 64 -28.86 -7.39 4.22
CA ALA A 64 -27.95 -7.94 5.22
C ALA A 64 -28.40 -7.58 6.63
N LYS A 65 -27.62 -8.05 7.60
CA LYS A 65 -27.72 -7.69 9.01
C LYS A 65 -26.43 -6.99 9.42
N CYS A 66 -26.53 -6.02 10.32
CA CYS A 66 -25.35 -5.37 10.91
C CYS A 66 -25.15 -5.90 12.33
N ASN A 67 -23.92 -6.29 12.69
CA ASN A 67 -23.59 -6.64 14.08
C ASN A 67 -23.19 -5.42 14.93
N HIS A 68 -23.00 -4.26 14.28
CA HIS A 68 -22.63 -3.02 14.94
C HIS A 68 -23.84 -2.07 15.06
N SER A 69 -23.91 -1.41 16.22
CA SER A 69 -24.98 -0.55 16.75
C SER A 69 -26.18 -1.31 17.37
N GLY A 70 -26.63 -0.84 18.54
CA GLY A 70 -27.83 -1.33 19.25
C GLY A 70 -29.15 -1.05 18.53
N LEU A 71 -29.10 -0.83 17.23
CA LEU A 71 -30.22 -0.76 16.30
C LEU A 71 -30.18 -2.04 15.48
N HIS A 72 -31.29 -2.76 15.45
CA HIS A 72 -31.53 -3.83 14.47
C HIS A 72 -31.61 -3.24 13.05
N SER A 73 -30.49 -2.77 12.53
CA SER A 73 -30.39 -2.19 11.20
C SER A 73 -30.25 -3.31 10.18
N ASN A 74 -31.01 -3.20 9.09
CA ASN A 74 -30.99 -4.13 7.96
C ASN A 74 -30.26 -3.44 6.80
N PRO A 75 -28.91 -3.38 6.82
CA PRO A 75 -28.14 -2.73 5.77
C PRO A 75 -28.38 -3.40 4.41
N VAL A 76 -28.07 -2.67 3.36
CA VAL A 76 -27.95 -3.18 1.99
C VAL A 76 -26.47 -3.28 1.66
N ILE A 77 -26.03 -4.48 1.27
CA ILE A 77 -24.71 -4.73 0.70
C ILE A 77 -24.84 -4.66 -0.82
N PHE A 78 -23.99 -3.87 -1.45
CA PHE A 78 -23.85 -3.81 -2.91
C PHE A 78 -22.68 -4.69 -3.31
N VAL A 79 -22.97 -5.76 -4.05
CA VAL A 79 -21.97 -6.74 -4.49
C VAL A 79 -21.79 -6.70 -6.01
N ASP A 80 -20.61 -7.08 -6.47
CA ASP A 80 -20.36 -7.31 -7.89
C ASP A 80 -20.88 -8.68 -8.38
N SER A 81 -20.62 -9.01 -9.64
CA SER A 81 -20.96 -10.31 -10.23
C SER A 81 -20.22 -11.49 -9.58
N LEU A 82 -19.04 -11.25 -9.01
CA LEU A 82 -18.22 -12.23 -8.29
C LEU A 82 -18.66 -12.39 -6.83
N LYS A 83 -19.68 -11.64 -6.40
CA LYS A 83 -20.22 -11.61 -5.04
C LYS A 83 -19.25 -11.02 -4.01
N PHE A 84 -18.27 -10.24 -4.46
CA PHE A 84 -17.47 -9.44 -3.55
C PHE A 84 -18.25 -8.18 -3.15
N GLY A 85 -18.19 -7.86 -1.86
CA GLY A 85 -18.78 -6.65 -1.32
C GLY A 85 -18.03 -5.44 -1.84
N ASN A 86 -18.78 -4.43 -2.27
CA ASN A 86 -18.22 -3.14 -2.64
C ASN A 86 -18.58 -2.10 -1.57
N MET A 87 -19.82 -2.12 -1.09
CA MET A 87 -20.30 -1.12 -0.13
C MET A 87 -21.44 -1.69 0.71
N SER A 88 -21.51 -1.26 1.97
CA SER A 88 -22.64 -1.57 2.86
C SER A 88 -23.21 -0.30 3.48
N LEU A 89 -24.51 -0.07 3.26
CA LEU A 89 -25.20 1.12 3.76
C LEU A 89 -26.49 0.74 4.50
N ASN A 90 -26.71 1.38 5.64
CA ASN A 90 -28.05 1.56 6.19
C ASN A 90 -28.72 2.70 5.42
N ILE A 91 -29.91 2.41 4.87
CA ILE A 91 -30.64 3.34 4.00
C ILE A 91 -32.05 3.50 4.59
N GLU A 92 -32.27 4.65 5.22
CA GLU A 92 -33.53 4.97 5.87
C GLU A 92 -34.11 6.28 5.32
N ILE A 93 -35.34 6.58 5.73
CA ILE A 93 -36.03 7.84 5.45
C ILE A 93 -36.34 8.47 6.79
N ASP A 94 -35.95 9.72 6.98
CA ASP A 94 -36.27 10.45 8.20
C ASP A 94 -37.73 10.95 8.23
N GLU A 95 -38.09 11.60 9.32
CA GLU A 95 -39.42 12.22 9.52
C GLU A 95 -39.78 13.26 8.44
N ASN A 96 -38.79 13.86 7.78
CA ASN A 96 -38.95 14.85 6.73
C ASN A 96 -39.02 14.23 5.33
N GLY A 97 -39.02 12.90 5.21
CA GLY A 97 -39.07 12.20 3.92
C GLY A 97 -37.75 12.21 3.16
N THR A 98 -36.63 12.51 3.82
CA THR A 98 -35.29 12.61 3.21
C THR A 98 -34.45 11.39 3.55
N LEU A 99 -33.56 10.99 2.63
CA LEU A 99 -32.65 9.86 2.84
C LEU A 99 -31.71 10.11 4.04
N LEU A 100 -31.57 9.08 4.87
CA LEU A 100 -30.54 8.95 5.91
C LEU A 100 -29.64 7.77 5.52
N LEU A 101 -28.33 8.04 5.41
CA LEU A 101 -27.33 7.07 4.97
C LEU A 101 -26.23 6.93 6.02
N GLU A 102 -26.01 5.71 6.48
CA GLU A 102 -24.94 5.38 7.41
C GLU A 102 -24.16 4.16 6.93
N LEU A 103 -22.84 4.13 7.17
CA LEU A 103 -22.00 2.98 6.86
C LEU A 103 -22.27 1.87 7.86
N CYS A 104 -22.35 0.62 7.38
CA CYS A 104 -22.26 -0.55 8.24
C CYS A 104 -20.97 -1.31 7.91
N GLU A 105 -20.00 -1.23 8.81
CA GLU A 105 -18.68 -1.85 8.64
C GLU A 105 -18.71 -3.38 8.86
N ASP A 106 -19.71 -3.89 9.58
CA ASP A 106 -19.87 -5.31 9.93
C ASP A 106 -21.21 -5.87 9.42
N ALA A 107 -21.43 -5.70 8.10
CA ALA A 107 -22.61 -6.21 7.41
C ALA A 107 -22.41 -7.67 6.97
N HIS A 108 -23.37 -8.54 7.26
CA HIS A 108 -23.31 -9.96 6.91
C HIS A 108 -24.63 -10.47 6.31
N HIS A 109 -24.54 -11.40 5.36
CA HIS A 109 -25.68 -12.05 4.72
C HIS A 109 -25.65 -13.57 4.96
N GLY A 110 -26.47 -14.05 5.90
CA GLY A 110 -26.42 -15.45 6.34
C GLY A 110 -25.18 -15.74 7.17
N GLU A 111 -24.57 -16.92 7.00
CA GLU A 111 -23.31 -17.31 7.64
C GLU A 111 -22.07 -16.90 6.84
N ALA A 112 -22.24 -16.35 5.63
CA ALA A 112 -21.14 -15.90 4.79
C ALA A 112 -20.78 -14.44 5.11
N CYS A 113 -19.54 -14.21 5.52
CA CYS A 113 -18.98 -12.86 5.58
C CYS A 113 -18.70 -12.38 4.16
N ILE A 114 -19.33 -11.27 3.77
CA ILE A 114 -19.05 -10.60 2.50
C ILE A 114 -18.13 -9.43 2.84
N TYR A 115 -16.84 -9.59 2.59
CA TYR A 115 -15.87 -8.51 2.77
C TYR A 115 -16.10 -7.41 1.73
N ASN A 116 -16.12 -6.16 2.18
CA ASN A 116 -16.19 -4.99 1.32
C ASN A 116 -14.80 -4.54 0.88
N PHE A 117 -14.48 -4.69 -0.40
CA PHE A 117 -13.17 -4.33 -0.95
C PHE A 117 -13.07 -2.84 -1.35
N ASN A 118 -14.21 -2.17 -1.53
CA ASN A 118 -14.30 -0.80 -2.05
C ASN A 118 -15.17 0.10 -1.16
N GLN A 119 -15.07 -0.06 0.16
CA GLN A 119 -15.93 0.65 1.11
C GLN A 119 -15.71 2.16 1.04
N LEU A 120 -16.79 2.93 1.22
CA LEU A 120 -16.69 4.38 1.44
C LEU A 120 -15.86 4.63 2.70
N THR A 121 -14.78 5.39 2.53
CA THR A 121 -13.95 5.88 3.65
C THR A 121 -14.12 7.39 3.75
N PHE A 122 -14.34 7.86 4.98
CA PHE A 122 -14.41 9.28 5.31
C PHE A 122 -13.44 9.56 6.45
N TYR A 123 -12.61 10.57 6.28
CA TYR A 123 -11.57 10.93 7.23
C TYR A 123 -12.10 11.95 8.24
N PRO A 124 -11.49 12.08 9.43
CA PRO A 124 -11.96 13.04 10.43
C PRO A 124 -11.95 14.48 9.94
N ASP A 125 -11.00 14.86 9.08
CA ASP A 125 -10.88 16.17 8.44
C ASP A 125 -11.87 16.41 7.29
N ASP A 126 -12.65 15.40 6.92
CA ASP A 126 -13.79 15.54 5.99
C ASP A 126 -15.07 16.02 6.69
N LYS A 127 -15.11 15.90 8.01
CA LYS A 127 -16.31 16.21 8.79
C LYS A 127 -16.43 17.73 8.92
N PRO A 128 -17.65 18.29 8.80
CA PRO A 128 -17.87 19.74 8.86
C PRO A 128 -17.52 20.35 10.22
N ASN A 129 -17.47 19.53 11.28
CA ASN A 129 -17.09 19.96 12.63
C ASN A 129 -15.60 19.74 12.95
N PHE A 130 -14.78 19.36 11.97
CA PHE A 130 -13.34 19.23 12.18
C PHE A 130 -12.69 20.58 12.44
N MET A 131 -11.91 20.66 13.51
CA MET A 131 -11.18 21.86 13.89
C MET A 131 -9.70 21.74 13.51
N TRP A 132 -9.30 22.53 12.52
CA TRP A 132 -7.89 22.63 12.15
C TRP A 132 -7.08 23.28 13.27
N SER A 133 -6.02 22.60 13.68
CA SER A 133 -5.04 23.14 14.63
C SER A 133 -3.83 23.66 13.86
N ALA A 134 -3.01 24.49 14.52
CA ALA A 134 -1.73 24.92 13.93
C ALA A 134 -0.82 23.72 13.58
N ALA A 135 -0.91 22.63 14.35
CA ALA A 135 -0.19 21.39 14.06
C ALA A 135 -0.71 20.70 12.80
N HIS A 136 -2.04 20.66 12.59
CA HIS A 136 -2.64 20.12 11.36
C HIS A 136 -2.16 20.91 10.13
N PHE A 137 -2.19 22.25 10.19
CA PHE A 137 -1.69 23.08 9.09
C PHE A 137 -0.20 22.85 8.80
N LYS A 138 0.65 22.90 9.83
CA LYS A 138 2.08 22.65 9.68
C LYS A 138 2.37 21.28 9.07
N ARG A 139 1.65 20.24 9.50
CA ARG A 139 1.81 18.88 8.99
C ARG A 139 1.34 18.76 7.55
N ARG A 140 0.17 19.31 7.22
CA ARG A 140 -0.36 19.33 5.86
C ARG A 140 0.59 20.04 4.90
N ASP A 141 1.14 21.18 5.30
CA ASP A 141 2.06 21.95 4.45
C ASP A 141 3.40 21.21 4.26
N ALA A 142 3.90 20.51 5.29
CA ALA A 142 5.06 19.64 5.18
C ALA A 142 4.82 18.43 4.26
N ILE A 143 3.63 17.82 4.33
CA ILE A 143 3.22 16.75 3.42
C ILE A 143 3.17 17.26 1.99
N LYS A 144 2.52 18.40 1.75
CA LYS A 144 2.44 19.02 0.43
C LYS A 144 3.82 19.31 -0.15
N TYR A 145 4.75 19.81 0.69
CA TYR A 145 6.13 20.01 0.27
C TYR A 145 6.79 18.69 -0.14
N ALA A 146 6.66 17.63 0.67
CA ALA A 146 7.27 16.33 0.38
C ALA A 146 6.69 15.67 -0.88
N VAL A 147 5.39 15.78 -1.11
CA VAL A 147 4.73 15.31 -2.36
C VAL A 147 5.28 16.08 -3.56
N ASN A 148 5.25 17.42 -3.51
CA ASN A 148 5.77 18.24 -4.61
C ASN A 148 7.26 17.95 -4.90
N ASP A 149 8.09 17.81 -3.87
CA ASP A 149 9.51 17.48 -4.00
C ASP A 149 9.72 16.10 -4.68
N PHE A 150 8.81 15.15 -4.45
CA PHE A 150 8.80 13.86 -5.15
C PHE A 150 8.40 13.99 -6.61
N ASP A 151 7.31 14.70 -6.88
CA ASP A 151 6.78 14.86 -8.22
C ASP A 151 7.76 15.65 -9.10
N GLU A 152 8.36 16.72 -8.58
CA GLU A 152 9.36 17.53 -9.30
C GLU A 152 10.60 16.71 -9.68
N GLU A 153 11.11 15.87 -8.78
CA GLU A 153 12.22 14.95 -9.09
C GLU A 153 11.81 13.98 -10.22
N TYR A 154 10.66 13.33 -10.09
CA TYR A 154 10.23 12.33 -11.05
C TYR A 154 9.88 12.92 -12.42
N GLU A 155 9.27 14.12 -12.46
CA GLU A 155 9.00 14.84 -13.70
C GLU A 155 10.29 15.27 -14.41
N THR A 156 11.32 15.65 -13.65
CA THR A 156 12.61 16.10 -14.18
C THR A 156 13.44 14.95 -14.72
N GLU A 157 13.61 13.90 -13.93
CA GLU A 157 14.52 12.80 -14.23
C GLU A 157 13.82 11.64 -14.97
N GLY A 158 12.50 11.47 -14.78
CA GLY A 158 11.73 10.35 -15.32
C GLY A 158 12.10 8.99 -14.70
N ILE A 159 12.95 8.99 -13.68
CA ILE A 159 13.45 7.83 -12.94
C ILE A 159 13.90 8.27 -11.54
N LEU A 160 13.65 7.42 -10.55
CA LEU A 160 14.03 7.67 -9.16
C LEU A 160 15.39 7.05 -8.85
N TYR A 161 16.33 7.89 -8.44
CA TYR A 161 17.67 7.49 -8.04
C TYR A 161 17.75 7.10 -6.56
N PRO A 162 18.68 6.19 -6.18
CA PRO A 162 18.83 5.70 -4.81
C PRO A 162 19.03 6.82 -3.78
N GLU A 163 19.87 7.81 -4.08
CA GLU A 163 20.25 8.88 -3.15
C GLU A 163 19.05 9.74 -2.80
N PHE A 164 18.31 10.18 -3.83
CA PHE A 164 17.06 10.90 -3.67
C PHE A 164 16.06 10.07 -2.86
N LEU A 165 15.85 8.81 -3.25
CA LEU A 165 14.88 7.93 -2.62
C LEU A 165 15.17 7.71 -1.13
N ILE A 166 16.45 7.52 -0.78
CA ILE A 166 16.90 7.37 0.61
C ILE A 166 16.62 8.62 1.44
N GLU A 167 16.94 9.79 0.91
CA GLU A 167 16.68 11.04 1.62
C GLU A 167 15.19 11.31 1.75
N TRP A 168 14.45 11.16 0.64
CA TRP A 168 13.02 11.42 0.59
C TRP A 168 12.25 10.53 1.57
N VAL A 169 12.49 9.21 1.55
CA VAL A 169 11.80 8.27 2.46
C VAL A 169 12.08 8.60 3.92
N ARG A 170 13.30 8.99 4.28
CA ARG A 170 13.62 9.41 5.66
C ARG A 170 12.86 10.66 6.08
N ARG A 171 12.68 11.63 5.17
CA ARG A 171 11.89 12.84 5.43
C ARG A 171 10.38 12.55 5.49
N ALA A 172 9.89 11.64 4.64
CA ALA A 172 8.49 11.29 4.52
C ALA A 172 7.98 10.34 5.62
N ALA A 173 8.86 9.50 6.19
CA ALA A 173 8.51 8.53 7.24
C ALA A 173 7.68 9.10 8.41
N PRO A 174 8.07 10.21 9.08
CA PRO A 174 7.26 10.79 10.15
C PRO A 174 5.97 11.46 9.66
N LEU A 175 5.86 11.76 8.36
CA LEU A 175 4.70 12.45 7.78
C LEU A 175 3.59 11.47 7.40
N GLN A 176 3.96 10.27 6.91
CA GLN A 176 3.00 9.20 6.59
C GLN A 176 2.46 8.50 7.85
N GLU A 177 3.19 8.57 8.98
CA GLU A 177 2.78 7.89 10.21
C GLU A 177 1.38 8.30 10.67
N TYR A 178 0.58 7.29 10.98
CA TYR A 178 -0.65 7.45 11.70
C TYR A 178 -0.42 7.96 13.12
N ASP A 179 -1.32 8.80 13.66
CA ASP A 179 -1.27 9.13 15.09
C ASP A 179 -1.63 7.88 15.89
N SER A 180 -0.61 7.09 16.24
CA SER A 180 -0.72 5.83 16.97
C SER A 180 -1.39 5.98 18.34
N LYS A 181 -1.47 7.19 18.90
CA LYS A 181 -2.16 7.44 20.17
C LYS A 181 -3.66 7.61 19.99
N ASN A 182 -4.08 8.23 18.89
CA ASN A 182 -5.48 8.60 18.65
C ASN A 182 -6.16 7.73 17.59
N PHE A 183 -5.44 6.74 17.10
CA PHE A 183 -5.89 5.92 16.01
C PHE A 183 -6.51 6.74 14.86
N THR A 184 -5.87 7.88 14.50
CA THR A 184 -6.44 8.84 13.53
C THR A 184 -5.60 9.01 12.27
N PHE A 185 -6.24 8.82 11.10
CA PHE A 185 -5.69 9.09 9.76
C PHE A 185 -6.51 10.18 9.08
N TYR A 186 -5.84 11.20 8.53
CA TYR A 186 -6.49 12.35 7.87
C TYR A 186 -6.39 12.25 6.34
N ARG A 187 -7.34 12.81 5.60
CA ARG A 187 -7.37 12.81 4.13
C ARG A 187 -6.08 13.39 3.55
N TYR A 188 -5.59 14.49 4.13
CA TYR A 188 -4.35 15.12 3.64
C TYR A 188 -3.10 14.24 3.78
N GLN A 189 -3.17 13.07 4.43
CA GLN A 189 -2.09 12.10 4.51
C GLN A 189 -2.17 11.01 3.43
N GLU A 190 -3.31 10.86 2.75
CA GLU A 190 -3.56 9.79 1.77
C GLU A 190 -2.45 9.74 0.71
N GLU A 191 -2.19 10.89 0.08
CA GLU A 191 -1.24 11.02 -1.03
C GLU A 191 0.21 10.64 -0.65
N ILE A 192 0.72 11.17 0.48
CA ILE A 192 2.08 10.82 0.92
C ILE A 192 2.18 9.36 1.34
N CYS A 193 1.13 8.77 1.91
CA CYS A 193 1.10 7.36 2.27
C CYS A 193 1.13 6.47 1.03
N GLU A 194 0.38 6.82 -0.01
CA GLU A 194 0.41 6.11 -1.29
C GLU A 194 1.81 6.13 -1.89
N ILE A 195 2.42 7.30 -2.07
CA ILE A 195 3.78 7.43 -2.59
C ILE A 195 4.77 6.67 -1.72
N TYR A 196 4.73 6.87 -0.40
CA TYR A 196 5.64 6.21 0.53
C TYR A 196 5.55 4.69 0.43
N ASN A 197 4.34 4.12 0.43
CA ASN A 197 4.16 2.67 0.34
C ASN A 197 4.62 2.11 -1.01
N THR A 198 4.47 2.87 -2.09
CA THR A 198 4.97 2.48 -3.41
C THR A 198 6.49 2.45 -3.47
N VAL A 199 7.18 3.41 -2.85
CA VAL A 199 8.64 3.56 -2.98
C VAL A 199 9.45 2.92 -1.85
N TYR A 200 8.85 2.67 -0.68
CA TYR A 200 9.52 2.09 0.49
C TYR A 200 10.22 0.73 0.22
N PRO A 201 9.64 -0.20 -0.57
CA PRO A 201 10.35 -1.42 -0.96
C PRO A 201 11.66 -1.11 -1.69
N PHE A 202 11.67 -0.10 -2.57
CA PHE A 202 12.87 0.31 -3.31
C PHE A 202 13.88 1.08 -2.44
N PHE A 203 13.42 1.75 -1.39
CA PHE A 203 14.30 2.38 -0.41
C PHE A 203 15.20 1.36 0.32
N GLN A 204 14.63 0.24 0.76
CA GLN A 204 15.41 -0.82 1.42
C GLN A 204 16.49 -1.36 0.48
N LEU A 205 16.11 -1.56 -0.78
CA LEU A 205 16.99 -2.02 -1.85
C LEU A 205 18.10 -0.99 -2.19
N ALA A 206 17.75 0.29 -2.26
CA ALA A 206 18.70 1.38 -2.48
C ALA A 206 19.74 1.45 -1.35
N ALA A 207 19.31 1.32 -0.09
CA ALA A 207 20.22 1.32 1.05
C ALA A 207 21.24 0.18 1.00
N TRP A 208 20.81 -1.03 0.60
CA TRP A 208 21.71 -2.18 0.44
C TRP A 208 22.73 -2.01 -0.66
N SER A 209 22.45 -1.20 -1.66
CA SER A 209 23.34 -1.08 -2.80
C SER A 209 24.61 -0.29 -2.47
N ASN A 210 24.51 0.71 -1.60
CA ASN A 210 25.68 1.39 -1.04
C ASN A 210 26.56 0.42 -0.23
N ASP A 211 25.95 -0.52 0.50
CA ASP A 211 26.69 -1.56 1.19
C ASP A 211 27.30 -2.58 0.22
N ALA A 212 26.68 -2.82 -0.93
CA ALA A 212 27.12 -3.82 -1.90
C ALA A 212 28.39 -3.40 -2.61
N GLU A 213 28.46 -2.14 -3.05
CA GLU A 213 29.68 -1.58 -3.65
C GLU A 213 30.88 -1.69 -2.70
N ARG A 214 30.67 -1.34 -1.43
CA ARG A 214 31.67 -1.50 -0.38
C ARG A 214 32.12 -2.95 -0.24
N ILE A 215 31.18 -3.89 -0.25
CA ILE A 215 31.49 -5.33 -0.15
C ILE A 215 32.25 -5.84 -1.37
N GLN A 216 31.91 -5.43 -2.59
CA GLN A 216 32.69 -5.83 -3.77
C GLN A 216 34.14 -5.40 -3.67
N GLN A 217 34.38 -4.19 -3.15
CA GLN A 217 35.74 -3.71 -2.91
C GLN A 217 36.44 -4.53 -1.82
N GLU A 218 35.73 -4.84 -0.72
CA GLU A 218 36.26 -5.70 0.35
C GLU A 218 36.60 -7.11 -0.19
N ILE A 219 35.72 -7.77 -0.94
CA ILE A 219 35.95 -9.10 -1.55
C ILE A 219 37.23 -9.13 -2.38
N LYS A 220 37.44 -8.13 -3.24
CA LYS A 220 38.63 -8.03 -4.11
C LYS A 220 39.93 -7.89 -3.32
N SER A 221 39.85 -7.46 -2.07
CA SER A 221 41.00 -7.23 -1.20
C SER A 221 41.32 -8.41 -0.27
N ILE A 222 40.46 -9.42 -0.20
CA ILE A 222 40.68 -10.61 0.63
C ILE A 222 41.70 -11.52 -0.02
N ASP A 223 42.72 -11.91 0.74
CA ASP A 223 43.59 -13.01 0.36
C ASP A 223 42.82 -14.32 0.52
N ALA A 224 42.47 -14.95 -0.61
CA ALA A 224 41.77 -16.23 -0.64
C ALA A 224 42.56 -17.40 -0.04
N ALA A 225 43.84 -17.19 0.29
CA ALA A 225 44.68 -18.15 1.00
C ALA A 225 44.70 -17.95 2.54
N ASP A 226 44.06 -16.89 3.06
CA ASP A 226 43.93 -16.64 4.51
C ASP A 226 42.54 -17.05 5.00
N ASP A 227 42.44 -18.27 5.52
CA ASP A 227 41.20 -18.88 6.01
C ASP A 227 40.48 -18.04 7.08
N MET A 228 41.23 -17.32 7.94
CA MET A 228 40.65 -16.51 9.01
C MET A 228 40.13 -15.18 8.48
N ALA A 229 40.82 -14.56 7.52
CA ALA A 229 40.33 -13.35 6.86
C ALA A 229 39.02 -13.64 6.11
N VAL A 230 38.97 -14.78 5.42
CA VAL A 230 37.81 -15.25 4.66
C VAL A 230 36.62 -15.56 5.59
N LEU A 231 36.83 -16.32 6.67
CA LEU A 231 35.77 -16.65 7.64
C LEU A 231 35.20 -15.40 8.33
N ASN A 232 36.06 -14.47 8.76
CA ASN A 232 35.63 -13.22 9.39
C ASN A 232 34.80 -12.36 8.43
N PHE A 233 35.18 -12.33 7.15
CA PHE A 233 34.44 -11.62 6.13
C PHE A 233 33.06 -12.24 5.87
N LEU A 234 32.97 -13.57 5.79
CA LEU A 234 31.69 -14.28 5.62
C LEU A 234 30.72 -13.98 6.78
N LEU A 235 31.19 -14.09 8.03
CA LEU A 235 30.38 -13.81 9.22
C LEU A 235 29.93 -12.34 9.31
N LYS A 236 30.79 -11.40 8.90
CA LYS A 236 30.45 -9.97 8.84
C LYS A 236 29.38 -9.69 7.77
N THR A 237 29.45 -10.37 6.63
CA THR A 237 28.62 -10.07 5.45
C THR A 237 27.24 -10.72 5.52
N GLU A 238 27.15 -11.94 6.05
CA GLU A 238 25.88 -12.66 6.23
C GLU A 238 24.86 -11.88 7.07
N ASN A 239 25.32 -11.23 8.16
CA ASN A 239 24.46 -10.41 9.01
C ASN A 239 23.90 -9.15 8.32
N ASN A 240 24.48 -8.73 7.20
CA ASN A 240 24.09 -7.51 6.50
C ASN A 240 23.12 -7.76 5.32
N TYR A 241 22.93 -9.02 4.87
CA TYR A 241 22.15 -9.33 3.65
C TYR A 241 21.17 -10.51 3.77
N PRO A 242 20.15 -10.41 4.63
CA PRO A 242 19.18 -11.49 4.80
C PRO A 242 18.20 -11.73 3.61
N TYR A 243 18.15 -10.88 2.57
CA TYR A 243 17.04 -10.89 1.59
C TYR A 243 17.43 -10.71 0.10
N ILE A 244 18.62 -11.17 -0.34
CA ILE A 244 19.03 -11.02 -1.76
C ILE A 244 18.29 -11.97 -2.73
N GLU A 245 17.53 -12.95 -2.23
CA GLU A 245 16.70 -13.83 -3.07
C GLU A 245 15.41 -13.14 -3.61
N TYR A 246 15.47 -11.85 -3.96
CA TYR A 246 14.40 -11.28 -4.76
C TYR A 246 14.44 -11.91 -6.15
N PRO A 247 13.41 -12.67 -6.57
CA PRO A 247 13.34 -13.14 -7.94
C PRO A 247 13.38 -11.90 -8.84
N VAL A 248 14.28 -11.89 -9.82
CA VAL A 248 14.25 -10.88 -10.89
C VAL A 248 12.85 -10.91 -11.47
N LEU A 249 12.04 -9.90 -11.15
CA LEU A 249 10.66 -9.85 -11.58
C LEU A 249 10.65 -9.52 -13.08
N GLN A 250 9.62 -9.96 -13.79
CA GLN A 250 9.48 -9.72 -15.25
C GLN A 250 9.56 -8.24 -15.66
N ASN A 251 9.44 -7.31 -14.71
CA ASN A 251 9.40 -5.87 -14.95
C ASN A 251 10.79 -5.18 -14.82
N TRP A 252 11.85 -5.95 -14.59
CA TRP A 252 13.23 -5.44 -14.48
C TRP A 252 13.83 -5.32 -15.88
N ASP A 253 14.12 -4.10 -16.32
CA ASP A 253 14.87 -3.85 -17.56
C ASP A 253 16.36 -3.75 -17.22
N LEU A 254 17.01 -4.91 -17.12
CA LEU A 254 18.43 -5.02 -16.74
C LEU A 254 19.35 -4.31 -17.74
N GLU A 255 18.97 -4.25 -19.02
CA GLU A 255 19.75 -3.56 -20.05
C GLU A 255 19.69 -2.04 -19.87
N LYS A 256 18.53 -1.51 -19.47
CA LYS A 256 18.36 -0.08 -19.21
C LYS A 256 18.68 0.34 -17.78
N GLY A 257 18.96 -0.60 -16.88
CA GLY A 257 19.32 -0.33 -15.49
C GLY A 257 18.16 0.22 -14.65
N PHE A 258 16.90 -0.06 -15.01
CA PHE A 258 15.74 0.34 -14.20
C PHE A 258 14.63 -0.72 -14.13
N VAL A 259 13.77 -0.62 -13.12
CA VAL A 259 12.54 -1.41 -12.98
C VAL A 259 11.33 -0.48 -12.97
N THR A 260 10.24 -0.90 -13.59
CA THR A 260 8.96 -0.17 -13.50
C THR A 260 8.03 -0.85 -12.50
N PHE A 261 7.55 -0.09 -11.51
CA PHE A 261 6.57 -0.56 -10.54
C PHE A 261 5.54 0.54 -10.27
N GLN A 262 4.26 0.20 -10.40
CA GLN A 262 3.12 1.11 -10.21
C GLN A 262 3.26 2.45 -10.95
N GLY A 263 3.84 2.43 -12.16
CA GLY A 263 4.02 3.63 -12.99
C GLY A 263 5.32 4.41 -12.75
N PHE A 264 6.06 4.07 -11.69
CA PHE A 264 7.36 4.67 -11.39
C PHE A 264 8.51 3.83 -11.92
N ARG A 265 9.54 4.51 -12.43
CA ARG A 265 10.82 3.89 -12.79
C ARG A 265 11.81 4.08 -11.65
N PHE A 266 12.43 3.01 -11.21
CA PHE A 266 13.46 3.02 -10.17
C PHE A 266 14.77 2.56 -10.78
N PHE A 267 15.86 3.28 -10.51
CA PHE A 267 17.19 2.88 -10.93
C PHE A 267 17.64 1.64 -10.15
N ILE A 268 18.03 0.57 -10.86
CA ILE A 268 18.34 -0.75 -10.28
C ILE A 268 19.76 -1.24 -10.55
N THR A 269 20.61 -0.48 -11.25
CA THR A 269 22.04 -0.84 -11.34
C THR A 269 22.65 -1.20 -9.98
N PRO A 270 22.35 -0.48 -8.90
CA PRO A 270 22.91 -0.78 -7.59
C PRO A 270 22.38 -2.13 -7.01
N LEU A 271 21.17 -2.55 -7.41
CA LEU A 271 20.62 -3.88 -7.09
C LEU A 271 21.28 -5.01 -7.87
N ILE A 272 21.62 -4.76 -9.13
CA ILE A 272 22.39 -5.70 -9.95
C ILE A 272 23.74 -5.93 -9.28
N THR A 273 24.41 -4.86 -8.85
CA THR A 273 25.67 -4.91 -8.10
C THR A 273 25.53 -5.71 -6.79
N ALA A 274 24.47 -5.49 -6.01
CA ALA A 274 24.20 -6.26 -4.79
C ALA A 274 24.05 -7.77 -5.08
N ARG A 275 23.27 -8.12 -6.10
CA ARG A 275 23.08 -9.51 -6.52
C ARG A 275 24.39 -10.16 -6.99
N GLU A 276 25.17 -9.48 -7.81
CA GLU A 276 26.47 -10.00 -8.28
C GLU A 276 27.43 -10.24 -7.12
N SER A 277 27.48 -9.33 -6.15
CA SER A 277 28.31 -9.47 -4.94
C SER A 277 27.95 -10.72 -4.14
N TYR A 278 26.66 -11.00 -4.03
CA TYR A 278 26.15 -12.18 -3.35
C TYR A 278 26.48 -13.47 -4.10
N LEU A 279 26.33 -13.49 -5.43
CA LEU A 279 26.71 -14.65 -6.24
C LEU A 279 28.22 -14.95 -6.12
N LEU A 280 29.05 -13.90 -6.11
CA LEU A 280 30.49 -14.04 -5.85
C LEU A 280 30.78 -14.59 -4.45
N LEU A 281 30.03 -14.14 -3.43
CA LEU A 281 30.13 -14.67 -2.07
C LEU A 281 29.77 -16.16 -2.03
N GLN A 282 28.67 -16.55 -2.68
CA GLN A 282 28.22 -17.93 -2.77
C GLN A 282 29.24 -18.82 -3.49
N GLU A 283 29.73 -18.38 -4.65
CA GLU A 283 30.76 -19.10 -5.41
C GLU A 283 32.05 -19.27 -4.61
N HIS A 284 32.50 -18.20 -3.94
CA HIS A 284 33.68 -18.26 -3.07
C HIS A 284 33.47 -19.24 -1.92
N THR A 285 32.31 -19.20 -1.26
CA THR A 285 31.96 -20.12 -0.16
C THR A 285 31.91 -21.57 -0.63
N MET A 286 31.30 -21.85 -1.79
CA MET A 286 31.29 -23.19 -2.40
C MET A 286 32.70 -23.71 -2.67
N ASN A 287 33.57 -22.89 -3.27
CA ASN A 287 34.96 -23.27 -3.54
C ASN A 287 35.74 -23.62 -2.26
N LEU A 288 35.49 -22.92 -1.15
CA LEU A 288 36.14 -23.20 0.13
C LEU A 288 35.64 -24.50 0.77
N TYR A 289 34.33 -24.75 0.64
CA TYR A 289 33.73 -26.01 1.09
C TYR A 289 34.31 -27.21 0.33
N GLU A 290 34.40 -27.12 -1.00
CA GLU A 290 35.01 -28.17 -1.83
C GLU A 290 36.49 -28.43 -1.49
N LYS A 291 37.20 -27.41 -1.02
CA LYS A 291 38.59 -27.54 -0.53
C LYS A 291 38.70 -28.07 0.91
N GLY A 292 37.58 -28.28 1.60
CA GLY A 292 37.54 -28.73 2.99
C GLY A 292 37.99 -27.68 4.00
N ILE A 293 38.02 -26.40 3.60
CA ILE A 293 38.47 -25.28 4.43
C ILE A 293 37.39 -24.87 5.44
N ILE A 294 36.12 -24.91 5.02
CA ILE A 294 34.96 -24.64 5.88
C ILE A 294 34.15 -25.92 6.12
N SER A 295 33.57 -26.06 7.32
CA SER A 295 32.80 -27.24 7.72
C SER A 295 31.44 -27.33 7.03
N GLU A 296 30.87 -28.54 6.96
CA GLU A 296 29.55 -28.84 6.40
C GLU A 296 28.38 -28.10 7.10
N SER A 297 28.61 -27.53 8.28
CA SER A 297 27.68 -26.63 8.98
C SER A 297 27.58 -25.23 8.34
N LEU A 298 28.52 -24.87 7.48
CA LEU A 298 28.61 -23.59 6.75
C LEU A 298 28.37 -23.80 5.24
N HIS A 299 27.74 -24.91 4.86
CA HIS A 299 27.38 -25.19 3.47
C HIS A 299 26.42 -24.11 2.94
N PRO A 300 26.61 -23.57 1.72
CA PRO A 300 25.76 -22.50 1.16
C PRO A 300 24.26 -22.83 1.15
N ASP A 301 23.87 -24.08 0.85
CA ASP A 301 22.47 -24.52 0.94
C ASP A 301 21.88 -24.46 2.38
N ARG A 302 22.72 -24.57 3.42
CA ARG A 302 22.31 -24.45 4.83
C ARG A 302 22.29 -23.01 5.32
N MET A 303 23.11 -22.12 4.74
CA MET A 303 23.02 -20.68 4.97
C MET A 303 21.73 -20.11 4.35
N CYS A 304 21.34 -20.58 3.16
CA CYS A 304 20.01 -20.29 2.59
C CYS A 304 18.87 -20.89 3.42
N SER A 305 19.02 -22.11 4.00
CA SER A 305 17.92 -22.76 4.74
C SER A 305 17.70 -22.27 6.18
N ALA A 306 18.71 -21.68 6.83
CA ALA A 306 18.56 -21.08 8.16
C ALA A 306 17.54 -19.91 8.15
N ILE A 307 17.42 -19.23 7.00
CA ILE A 307 16.49 -18.12 6.77
C ILE A 307 15.04 -18.61 6.69
N THR A 308 14.77 -19.78 6.11
CA THR A 308 13.42 -20.36 6.05
C THR A 308 12.93 -20.87 7.41
N GLN A 309 13.84 -21.24 8.32
CA GLN A 309 13.49 -21.75 9.64
C GLN A 309 13.33 -20.65 10.70
N LEU A 310 13.91 -19.46 10.51
CA LEU A 310 13.74 -18.30 11.39
C LEU A 310 12.55 -17.41 11.02
N LEU A 311 11.85 -17.72 9.92
CA LEU A 311 10.62 -17.03 9.45
C LEU A 311 9.35 -17.89 9.62
N LYS A 312 9.38 -18.86 10.55
CA LYS A 312 8.19 -19.49 11.16
C LYS A 312 8.17 -19.16 12.65
#